data_AF-A0A9D9RTI6-F1
#
_entry.id   AF-A0A9D9RTI6-F1
#
_cell.length_a   1.000
_cell.length_b   1.000
_cell.length_c   1.000
_cell.angle_alpha   90.00
_cell.angle_beta   90.00
_cell.angle_gamma   90.00
#
_symmetry.space_group_name_H-M   'P 1'
#
loop_
_entity.id
_entity.type
_entity.pdbx_description
1 polymer ?
#
loop_
_entity_poly.entity_id
_entity_poly.type
_entity_poly.pdbx_seq_one_letter_code
_entity_poly.pdbx_strand_id
1 'polypeptide(L)'
;MDKKFTNVLISLVVVLALFAVVMFVLGAQEPAEGALFNFSVDQASVVSRFVFVVIGIAIAFGVYFATKSNKAWEVGTREVVWMAIGAALYAVFSWLFNGTVFVVPSLSQVSLRPAIAIPMFFGYAFGPVVGFFTGAVGNMFGDALTGFGLSPQWSIGNGLIGFVSGMWMLFSDKKKSMDTVLYVSGALAVLATLLFFMNRGEANMLYFDVDNGIFGDAQISLFAGLAILIGFALIFGVRTFFKNEDVATAVTWGMLGNIVGLLFASLSDIVINGFSLAAAIVGEFLPAAGPNLIFAAILVPMLVVAYASTRRQSGR
;
A
#
# COMPACT_ATOMS: atom_id res chain seq x y z
N MET A 1 -10.37 29.93 10.04
CA MET A 1 -9.71 28.61 9.92
C MET A 1 -9.12 28.54 8.51
N ASP A 2 -7.88 28.09 8.34
CA ASP A 2 -7.28 27.92 7.01
C ASP A 2 -8.10 26.89 6.20
N LYS A 3 -8.55 27.25 5.00
CA LYS A 3 -9.38 26.41 4.14
C LYS A 3 -8.66 25.12 3.76
N LYS A 4 -7.33 25.18 3.59
CA LYS A 4 -6.48 24.01 3.30
C LYS A 4 -6.49 23.04 4.47
N PHE A 5 -6.26 23.53 5.69
CA PHE A 5 -6.35 22.75 6.92
C PHE A 5 -7.70 22.06 7.07
N THR A 6 -8.77 22.83 6.86
CA THR A 6 -10.14 22.33 6.99
C THR A 6 -10.39 21.18 6.02
N ASN A 7 -10.00 21.31 4.76
CA ASN A 7 -10.29 20.29 3.75
C ASN A 7 -9.46 19.01 3.95
N VAL A 8 -8.18 19.12 4.29
CA VAL A 8 -7.36 17.94 4.61
C VAL A 8 -7.92 17.21 5.83
N LEU A 9 -8.27 17.93 6.89
CA LEU A 9 -8.86 17.35 8.08
C LEU A 9 -10.18 16.64 7.76
N ILE A 10 -11.06 17.27 6.97
CA ILE A 10 -12.31 16.64 6.52
C ILE A 10 -12.01 15.35 5.75
N SER A 11 -11.07 15.35 4.80
CA SER A 11 -10.73 14.13 4.06
C SER A 11 -10.25 13.00 4.96
N LEU A 12 -9.40 13.29 5.95
CA LEU A 12 -8.92 12.27 6.90
C LEU A 12 -10.04 11.78 7.84
N VAL A 13 -10.91 12.68 8.30
CA VAL A 13 -12.08 12.32 9.12
C VAL A 13 -13.07 11.48 8.33
N VAL A 14 -13.26 11.75 7.04
CA VAL A 14 -14.11 10.92 6.17
C VAL A 14 -13.55 9.51 6.04
N VAL A 15 -12.23 9.34 5.85
CA VAL A 15 -11.62 8.00 5.86
C VAL A 15 -11.87 7.31 7.20
N LEU A 16 -11.60 7.98 8.32
CA LEU A 16 -11.85 7.41 9.66
C LEU A 16 -13.31 6.99 9.83
N ALA A 17 -14.26 7.84 9.44
CA ALA A 17 -15.68 7.60 9.56
C ALA A 17 -16.15 6.43 8.69
N LEU A 18 -15.66 6.33 7.45
CA LEU A 18 -15.97 5.20 6.56
C LEU A 18 -15.52 3.88 7.18
N PHE A 19 -14.28 3.81 7.68
CA PHE A 19 -13.78 2.62 8.35
C PHE A 19 -14.56 2.32 9.65
N ALA A 20 -14.90 3.35 10.43
CA ALA A 20 -15.70 3.16 11.65
C ALA A 20 -17.09 2.59 11.35
N VAL A 21 -17.77 3.12 10.32
CA VAL A 21 -19.08 2.60 9.88
C VAL A 21 -18.96 1.17 9.37
N VAL A 22 -17.97 0.88 8.51
CA VAL A 22 -17.78 -0.48 7.99
C VAL A 22 -17.48 -1.46 9.13
N MET A 23 -16.62 -1.10 10.08
CA MET A 23 -16.18 -2.01 11.13
C MET A 23 -17.18 -2.19 12.26
N PHE A 24 -17.80 -1.11 12.75
CA PHE A 24 -18.65 -1.13 13.94
C PHE A 24 -20.16 -1.12 13.64
N VAL A 25 -20.56 -0.91 12.39
CA VAL A 25 -21.98 -0.91 12.00
C VAL A 25 -22.26 -2.02 10.99
N LEU A 26 -21.54 -2.02 9.86
CA LEU A 26 -21.83 -2.98 8.78
C LEU A 26 -21.24 -4.37 9.05
N GLY A 27 -20.05 -4.44 9.63
CA GLY A 27 -19.38 -5.69 10.01
C GLY A 27 -19.59 -6.12 11.46
N ALA A 28 -20.51 -5.46 12.20
CA ALA A 28 -20.84 -5.82 13.58
C ALA A 28 -21.82 -7.00 13.69
N GLN A 29 -22.25 -7.57 12.57
CA GLN A 29 -23.11 -8.75 12.53
C GLN A 29 -22.27 -10.02 12.69
N GLU A 30 -22.89 -11.08 13.22
CA GLU A 30 -22.29 -12.42 13.30
C GLU A 30 -21.66 -12.79 11.93
N PRO A 31 -20.42 -13.33 11.89
CA PRO A 31 -19.77 -13.73 10.66
C PRO A 31 -20.62 -14.76 9.90
N ALA A 32 -21.42 -14.30 8.95
CA ALA A 32 -22.19 -15.16 8.06
C ALA A 32 -21.35 -15.46 6.81
N GLU A 33 -21.39 -16.71 6.36
CA GLU A 33 -20.75 -17.12 5.11
C GLU A 33 -21.29 -16.27 3.94
N GLY A 34 -20.39 -15.60 3.21
CA GLY A 34 -20.76 -14.69 2.12
C GLY A 34 -21.13 -13.26 2.56
N ALA A 35 -20.98 -12.89 3.83
CA ALA A 35 -21.17 -11.50 4.26
C ALA A 35 -20.13 -10.56 3.61
N LEU A 36 -20.63 -9.48 2.99
CA LEU A 36 -19.80 -8.52 2.24
C LEU A 36 -18.77 -7.80 3.13
N PHE A 37 -19.16 -7.43 4.36
CA PHE A 37 -18.29 -6.78 5.32
C PHE A 37 -18.09 -7.72 6.51
N ASN A 38 -17.03 -8.51 6.46
CA ASN A 38 -16.65 -9.44 7.53
C ASN A 38 -15.15 -9.29 7.80
N PHE A 39 -14.68 -9.59 9.01
CA PHE A 39 -13.27 -9.63 9.36
C PHE A 39 -13.05 -10.71 10.44
N SER A 40 -11.92 -11.41 10.40
CA SER A 40 -11.61 -12.38 11.47
C SER A 40 -11.37 -11.64 12.78
N VAL A 41 -12.08 -12.07 13.83
CA VAL A 41 -11.91 -11.61 15.21
C VAL A 41 -11.22 -12.65 16.10
N ASP A 42 -10.73 -13.74 15.50
CA ASP A 42 -10.22 -14.90 16.24
C ASP A 42 -8.96 -14.56 17.05
N GLN A 43 -8.11 -13.69 16.51
CA GLN A 43 -6.83 -13.31 17.11
C GLN A 43 -6.80 -11.87 17.63
N ALA A 44 -7.69 -11.01 17.15
CA ALA A 44 -7.74 -9.60 17.56
C ALA A 44 -9.14 -9.01 17.45
N SER A 45 -9.47 -8.16 18.42
CA SER A 45 -10.73 -7.41 18.46
C SER A 45 -10.87 -6.42 17.29
N VAL A 46 -12.11 -6.05 16.98
CA VAL A 46 -12.43 -4.95 16.04
C VAL A 46 -11.73 -3.64 16.44
N VAL A 47 -11.69 -3.38 17.75
CA VAL A 47 -11.09 -2.16 18.31
C VAL A 47 -9.58 -2.11 18.06
N SER A 48 -8.85 -3.21 18.28
CA SER A 48 -7.41 -3.25 18.03
C SER A 48 -7.08 -3.05 16.55
N ARG A 49 -7.87 -3.64 15.64
CA ARG A 49 -7.75 -3.37 14.19
C ARG A 49 -8.00 -1.89 13.88
N PHE A 50 -9.01 -1.28 14.51
CA PHE A 50 -9.35 0.13 14.31
C PHE A 50 -8.28 1.09 14.85
N VAL A 51 -7.54 0.71 15.90
CA VAL A 51 -6.39 1.49 16.39
C VAL A 51 -5.36 1.71 15.29
N PHE A 52 -5.07 0.71 14.46
CA PHE A 52 -4.15 0.89 13.32
C PHE A 52 -4.71 1.79 12.23
N VAL A 53 -6.04 1.86 12.06
CA VAL A 53 -6.67 2.88 11.22
C VAL A 53 -6.37 4.28 11.74
N VAL A 54 -6.54 4.49 13.04
CA VAL A 54 -6.23 5.76 13.70
C VAL A 54 -4.75 6.10 13.57
N ILE A 55 -3.84 5.14 13.76
CA ILE A 55 -2.39 5.35 13.65
C ILE A 55 -2.02 5.78 12.23
N GLY A 56 -2.50 5.07 11.19
CA GLY A 56 -2.17 5.44 9.81
C GLY A 56 -2.69 6.82 9.42
N ILE A 57 -3.88 7.19 9.91
CA ILE A 57 -4.42 8.55 9.74
C ILE A 57 -3.59 9.58 10.51
N ALA A 58 -3.13 9.26 11.72
CA ALA A 58 -2.28 10.13 12.51
C ALA A 58 -0.91 10.34 11.82
N ILE A 59 -0.33 9.32 11.17
CA ILE A 59 0.88 9.45 10.35
C ILE A 59 0.64 10.44 9.21
N ALA A 60 -0.43 10.24 8.43
CA ALA A 60 -0.78 11.14 7.32
C ALA A 60 -1.00 12.58 7.80
N PHE A 61 -1.69 12.75 8.93
CA PHE A 61 -1.89 14.06 9.56
C PHE A 61 -0.58 14.68 10.05
N GLY A 62 0.31 13.90 10.66
CA GLY A 62 1.61 14.36 11.15
C GLY A 62 2.49 14.91 10.02
N VAL A 63 2.55 14.21 8.89
CA VAL A 63 3.28 14.67 7.69
C VAL A 63 2.64 15.93 7.11
N TYR A 64 1.31 15.99 7.02
CA TYR A 64 0.59 17.21 6.66
C TYR A 64 0.95 18.37 7.58
N PHE A 65 0.86 18.18 8.90
CA PHE A 65 1.10 19.21 9.89
C PHE A 65 2.53 19.76 9.79
N ALA A 66 3.51 18.88 9.60
CA ALA A 66 4.92 19.24 9.42
C ALA A 66 5.19 20.03 8.13
N THR A 67 4.33 19.90 7.11
CA THR A 67 4.57 20.46 5.76
C THR A 67 3.39 21.30 5.23
N LYS A 68 2.51 21.76 6.11
CA LYS A 68 1.20 22.36 5.81
C LYS A 68 1.21 23.57 4.88
N SER A 69 2.35 24.25 4.77
CA SER A 69 2.54 25.40 3.87
C SER A 69 2.58 24.99 2.38
N ASN A 70 2.90 23.73 2.08
CA ASN A 70 3.04 23.25 0.70
C ASN A 70 1.68 23.19 -0.04
N LYS A 71 1.69 23.42 -1.36
CA LYS A 71 0.50 23.35 -2.23
C LYS A 71 0.01 21.91 -2.49
N ALA A 72 0.85 20.91 -2.24
CA ALA A 72 0.47 19.49 -2.33
C ALA A 72 -0.74 19.11 -1.45
N TRP A 73 -1.06 19.94 -0.46
CA TRP A 73 -2.16 19.74 0.48
C TRP A 73 -3.48 20.41 0.05
N GLU A 74 -3.54 20.98 -1.16
CA GLU A 74 -4.77 21.52 -1.70
C GLU A 74 -5.76 20.40 -2.02
N VAL A 75 -6.92 20.44 -1.37
CA VAL A 75 -8.04 19.52 -1.61
C VAL A 75 -9.25 20.35 -1.99
N GLY A 76 -9.69 20.26 -3.23
CA GLY A 76 -10.92 20.86 -3.74
C GLY A 76 -11.86 19.83 -4.35
N THR A 77 -12.88 20.30 -5.08
CA THR A 77 -13.89 19.44 -5.72
C THR A 77 -13.25 18.42 -6.66
N ARG A 78 -12.21 18.84 -7.40
CA ARG A 78 -11.51 17.96 -8.35
C ARG A 78 -10.82 16.81 -7.63
N GLU A 79 -10.14 17.09 -6.52
CA GLU A 79 -9.45 16.08 -5.73
C GLU A 79 -10.45 15.10 -5.09
N VAL A 80 -11.61 15.57 -4.64
CA VAL A 80 -12.71 14.70 -4.16
C VAL A 80 -13.22 13.76 -5.25
N VAL A 81 -13.37 14.25 -6.49
CA VAL A 81 -13.76 13.41 -7.63
C VAL A 81 -12.68 12.36 -7.93
N TRP A 82 -11.40 12.75 -7.91
CA TRP A 82 -10.31 11.79 -8.09
C TRP A 82 -10.21 10.75 -6.98
N MET A 83 -10.52 11.12 -5.73
CA MET A 83 -10.62 10.18 -4.62
C MET A 83 -11.69 9.10 -4.90
N ALA A 84 -12.88 9.52 -5.33
CA ALA A 84 -13.98 8.60 -5.63
C ALA A 84 -13.64 7.68 -6.82
N ILE A 85 -13.14 8.24 -7.93
CA ILE A 85 -12.75 7.47 -9.13
C ILE A 85 -11.61 6.50 -8.79
N GLY A 86 -10.58 6.97 -8.09
CA GLY A 86 -9.44 6.15 -7.69
C GLY A 86 -9.87 4.98 -6.82
N ALA A 87 -10.65 5.25 -5.77
CA ALA A 87 -11.15 4.20 -4.87
C ALA A 87 -12.01 3.17 -5.63
N ALA A 88 -12.91 3.60 -6.52
CA ALA A 88 -13.73 2.70 -7.32
C ALA A 88 -12.90 1.83 -8.28
N LEU A 89 -11.96 2.43 -9.01
CA LEU A 89 -11.05 1.69 -9.90
C LEU A 89 -10.23 0.68 -9.11
N TYR A 90 -9.67 1.10 -7.97
CA TYR A 90 -8.83 0.22 -7.18
C TYR A 90 -9.64 -0.91 -6.53
N ALA A 91 -10.86 -0.66 -6.07
CA ALA A 91 -11.75 -1.70 -5.54
C ALA A 91 -12.10 -2.74 -6.61
N VAL A 92 -12.56 -2.30 -7.80
CA VAL A 92 -12.97 -3.20 -8.89
C VAL A 92 -11.79 -4.03 -9.41
N PHE A 93 -10.63 -3.40 -9.62
CA PHE A 93 -9.46 -4.12 -10.10
C PHE A 93 -8.87 -5.03 -9.02
N SER A 94 -8.87 -4.61 -7.75
CA SER A 94 -8.47 -5.50 -6.64
C SER A 94 -9.38 -6.71 -6.55
N TRP A 95 -10.70 -6.52 -6.66
CA TRP A 95 -11.66 -7.61 -6.74
C TRP A 95 -11.36 -8.57 -7.89
N LEU A 96 -11.17 -8.03 -9.10
CA LEU A 96 -10.91 -8.82 -10.29
C LEU A 96 -9.62 -9.64 -10.16
N PHE A 97 -8.51 -9.04 -9.71
CA PHE A 97 -7.20 -9.67 -9.73
C PHE A 97 -6.85 -10.45 -8.45
N ASN A 98 -7.33 -10.04 -7.28
CA ASN A 98 -7.05 -10.76 -6.03
C ASN A 98 -7.81 -12.09 -5.95
N GLY A 99 -9.02 -12.17 -6.52
CA GLY A 99 -9.83 -13.38 -6.52
C GLY A 99 -9.45 -14.42 -7.59
N THR A 100 -8.66 -14.05 -8.61
CA THR A 100 -8.48 -14.89 -9.82
C THR A 100 -7.03 -15.16 -10.21
N VAL A 101 -6.02 -14.49 -9.62
CA VAL A 101 -4.65 -14.47 -10.15
C VAL A 101 -3.60 -14.76 -9.06
N PHE A 102 -3.09 -16.00 -9.05
CA PHE A 102 -1.86 -16.48 -8.42
C PHE A 102 -1.51 -15.93 -7.01
N VAL A 103 -1.71 -16.78 -5.99
CA VAL A 103 -1.22 -16.53 -4.63
C VAL A 103 0.30 -16.73 -4.60
N VAL A 104 1.01 -15.76 -4.03
CA VAL A 104 2.46 -15.83 -3.80
C VAL A 104 2.69 -16.56 -2.47
N PRO A 105 3.60 -17.56 -2.42
CA PRO A 105 3.94 -18.23 -1.17
C PRO A 105 4.39 -17.22 -0.10
N SER A 106 3.61 -17.07 0.98
CA SER A 106 3.78 -16.06 2.03
C SER A 106 2.95 -16.43 3.28
N LEU A 107 3.15 -15.76 4.42
CA LEU A 107 2.45 -16.06 5.69
C LEU A 107 1.00 -15.53 5.79
N SER A 108 0.61 -14.62 4.91
CA SER A 108 -0.77 -14.17 4.72
C SER A 108 -1.20 -14.38 3.26
N GLN A 109 -2.48 -14.21 2.94
CA GLN A 109 -2.93 -14.32 1.54
C GLN A 109 -2.43 -13.13 0.70
N VAL A 110 -1.19 -13.23 0.22
CA VAL A 110 -0.58 -12.26 -0.69
C VAL A 110 -0.82 -12.72 -2.13
N SER A 111 -1.68 -12.00 -2.84
CA SER A 111 -1.87 -12.17 -4.29
C SER A 111 -0.83 -11.37 -5.09
N LEU A 112 -0.63 -11.71 -6.36
CA LEU A 112 -0.07 -10.76 -7.31
C LEU A 112 -1.08 -9.63 -7.54
N ARG A 113 -0.71 -8.37 -7.22
CA ARG A 113 -1.63 -7.22 -7.23
C ARG A 113 -1.29 -6.19 -8.32
N PRO A 114 -1.57 -6.44 -9.61
CA PRO A 114 -1.43 -5.42 -10.66
C PRO A 114 -2.16 -4.11 -10.33
N ALA A 115 -3.30 -4.21 -9.64
CA ALA A 115 -4.14 -3.08 -9.25
C ALA A 115 -3.41 -2.07 -8.35
N ILE A 116 -2.31 -2.45 -7.68
CA ILE A 116 -1.56 -1.57 -6.78
C ILE A 116 -0.98 -0.33 -7.49
N ALA A 117 -0.81 -0.41 -8.81
CA ALA A 117 -0.38 0.74 -9.60
C ALA A 117 -1.38 1.91 -9.56
N ILE A 118 -2.65 1.65 -9.24
CA ILE A 118 -3.70 2.66 -9.16
C ILE A 118 -3.46 3.65 -8.00
N PRO A 119 -3.39 3.24 -6.72
CA PRO A 119 -3.09 4.19 -5.64
C PRO A 119 -1.74 4.88 -5.81
N MET A 120 -0.73 4.20 -6.34
CA MET A 120 0.57 4.82 -6.65
C MET A 120 0.43 5.96 -7.67
N PHE A 121 -0.25 5.68 -8.78
CA PHE A 121 -0.48 6.66 -9.84
C PHE A 121 -1.36 7.83 -9.35
N PHE A 122 -2.44 7.54 -8.63
CA PHE A 122 -3.34 8.58 -8.12
C PHE A 122 -2.64 9.48 -7.09
N GLY A 123 -1.80 8.91 -6.23
CA GLY A 123 -0.91 9.66 -5.35
C GLY A 123 0.03 10.57 -6.13
N TYR A 124 0.75 10.01 -7.10
CA TYR A 124 1.67 10.77 -7.95
C TYR A 124 0.98 11.89 -8.74
N ALA A 125 -0.18 11.63 -9.34
CA ALA A 125 -0.83 12.54 -10.27
C ALA A 125 -1.70 13.61 -9.58
N PHE A 126 -2.32 13.26 -8.45
CA PHE A 126 -3.36 14.09 -7.80
C PHE A 126 -3.05 14.44 -6.35
N GLY A 127 -1.94 13.95 -5.81
CA GLY A 127 -1.41 14.35 -4.51
C GLY A 127 -1.63 13.33 -3.39
N PRO A 128 -0.96 13.54 -2.25
CA PRO A 128 -0.87 12.56 -1.16
C PRO A 128 -2.24 12.21 -0.57
N VAL A 129 -3.14 13.17 -0.38
CA VAL A 129 -4.48 12.92 0.18
C VAL A 129 -5.33 12.06 -0.76
N VAL A 130 -5.24 12.31 -2.08
CA VAL A 130 -5.98 11.52 -3.07
C VAL A 130 -5.46 10.10 -3.11
N GLY A 131 -4.13 9.92 -3.12
CA GLY A 131 -3.50 8.61 -3.04
C GLY A 131 -3.87 7.84 -1.77
N PHE A 132 -3.88 8.51 -0.61
CA PHE A 132 -4.27 7.92 0.66
C PHE A 132 -5.70 7.38 0.64
N PHE A 133 -6.65 8.21 0.23
CA PHE A 133 -8.04 7.80 0.12
C PHE A 133 -8.22 6.66 -0.89
N THR A 134 -7.58 6.78 -2.06
CA THR A 134 -7.65 5.78 -3.15
C THR A 134 -7.20 4.41 -2.65
N GLY A 135 -6.03 4.35 -1.99
CA GLY A 135 -5.49 3.11 -1.48
C GLY A 135 -6.30 2.56 -0.30
N ALA A 136 -6.64 3.39 0.68
CA ALA A 136 -7.33 2.94 1.88
C ALA A 136 -8.76 2.46 1.59
N VAL A 137 -9.56 3.32 0.98
CA VAL A 137 -10.97 3.04 0.72
C VAL A 137 -11.10 2.02 -0.42
N GLY A 138 -10.29 2.14 -1.46
CA GLY A 138 -10.31 1.20 -2.58
C GLY A 138 -9.93 -0.22 -2.17
N ASN A 139 -8.89 -0.41 -1.34
CA ASN A 139 -8.55 -1.75 -0.85
C ASN A 139 -9.65 -2.32 0.04
N MET A 140 -10.19 -1.53 0.98
CA MET A 140 -11.27 -1.98 1.87
C MET A 140 -12.47 -2.53 1.10
N PHE A 141 -12.93 -1.81 0.07
CA PHE A 141 -14.03 -2.30 -0.76
C PHE A 141 -13.61 -3.43 -1.70
N GLY A 142 -12.36 -3.44 -2.18
CA GLY A 142 -11.82 -4.57 -2.95
C GLY A 142 -11.87 -5.87 -2.16
N ASP A 143 -11.38 -5.85 -0.91
CA ASP A 143 -11.39 -7.00 -0.01
C ASP A 143 -12.82 -7.42 0.40
N ALA A 144 -13.72 -6.44 0.57
CA ALA A 144 -15.14 -6.72 0.79
C ALA A 144 -15.74 -7.54 -0.36
N LEU A 145 -15.46 -7.12 -1.60
CA LEU A 145 -16.01 -7.74 -2.81
C LEU A 145 -15.41 -9.14 -3.09
N THR A 146 -14.17 -9.42 -2.69
CA THR A 146 -13.56 -10.75 -2.87
C THR A 146 -14.08 -11.79 -1.87
N GLY A 147 -14.62 -11.35 -0.73
CA GLY A 147 -15.05 -12.25 0.34
C GLY A 147 -13.90 -12.83 1.17
N PHE A 148 -12.68 -12.31 1.04
CA PHE A 148 -11.50 -12.75 1.81
C PHE A 148 -11.48 -12.24 3.26
N GLY A 149 -12.47 -11.42 3.62
CA GLY A 149 -12.48 -10.71 4.89
C GLY A 149 -11.64 -9.44 4.85
N LEU A 150 -12.10 -8.44 5.58
CA LEU A 150 -11.49 -7.13 5.66
C LEU A 150 -10.27 -7.18 6.58
N SER A 151 -9.18 -6.60 6.10
CA SER A 151 -8.02 -6.27 6.92
C SER A 151 -7.83 -4.75 6.95
N PRO A 152 -8.47 -4.04 7.89
CA PRO A 152 -8.44 -2.58 7.94
C PRO A 152 -7.03 -2.00 8.02
N GLN A 153 -6.14 -2.65 8.77
CA GLN A 153 -4.75 -2.26 8.93
C GLN A 153 -3.96 -2.39 7.61
N TRP A 154 -4.24 -3.42 6.81
CA TRP A 154 -3.68 -3.57 5.46
C TRP A 154 -4.27 -2.57 4.47
N SER A 155 -5.57 -2.28 4.57
CA SER A 155 -6.20 -1.25 3.74
C SER A 155 -5.53 0.10 3.99
N ILE A 156 -5.28 0.45 5.25
CA ILE A 156 -4.55 1.68 5.60
C ILE A 156 -3.09 1.63 5.15
N GLY A 157 -2.44 0.47 5.19
CA GLY A 157 -1.15 0.24 4.53
C GLY A 157 -1.20 0.62 3.05
N ASN A 158 -2.20 0.15 2.30
CA ASN A 158 -2.41 0.52 0.89
C ASN A 158 -2.71 2.02 0.71
N GLY A 159 -3.42 2.64 1.65
CA GLY A 159 -3.54 4.10 1.72
C GLY A 159 -2.18 4.78 1.82
N LEU A 160 -1.32 4.33 2.73
CA LEU A 160 0.03 4.87 2.89
C LEU A 160 0.89 4.68 1.63
N ILE A 161 0.68 3.60 0.86
CA ILE A 161 1.31 3.42 -0.46
C ILE A 161 0.99 4.61 -1.37
N GLY A 162 -0.31 4.92 -1.56
CA GLY A 162 -0.73 6.05 -2.38
C GLY A 162 -0.33 7.40 -1.80
N PHE A 163 -0.38 7.56 -0.47
CA PHE A 163 0.02 8.78 0.22
C PHE A 163 1.49 9.13 -0.05
N VAL A 164 2.39 8.18 0.23
CA VAL A 164 3.83 8.34 0.02
C VAL A 164 4.13 8.54 -1.46
N SER A 165 3.42 7.85 -2.35
CA SER A 165 3.57 8.06 -3.81
C SER A 165 3.33 9.52 -4.23
N GLY A 166 2.47 10.26 -3.52
CA GLY A 166 2.20 11.68 -3.75
C GLY A 166 3.14 12.66 -3.04
N MET A 167 3.98 12.19 -2.11
CA MET A 167 4.88 13.05 -1.34
C MET A 167 6.00 13.68 -2.17
N TRP A 168 6.25 13.21 -3.40
CA TRP A 168 7.18 13.87 -4.32
C TRP A 168 6.85 15.35 -4.52
N MET A 169 5.57 15.72 -4.45
CA MET A 169 5.10 17.11 -4.59
C MET A 169 5.57 18.04 -3.46
N LEU A 170 6.07 17.47 -2.35
CA LEU A 170 6.67 18.24 -1.26
C LEU A 170 8.05 18.79 -1.63
N PHE A 171 8.67 18.23 -2.67
CA PHE A 171 9.99 18.63 -3.16
C PHE A 171 9.86 19.65 -4.28
N SER A 172 10.72 20.66 -4.27
CA SER A 172 10.82 21.63 -5.36
C SER A 172 11.54 21.09 -6.59
N ASP A 173 12.33 20.03 -6.42
CA ASP A 173 13.15 19.41 -7.45
C ASP A 173 12.96 17.89 -7.45
N LYS A 174 12.61 17.35 -8.60
CA LYS A 174 12.27 15.93 -8.76
C LYS A 174 13.51 15.04 -8.58
N LYS A 175 14.67 15.42 -9.11
CA LYS A 175 15.92 14.65 -8.91
C LYS A 175 16.27 14.50 -7.43
N LYS A 176 16.25 15.60 -6.66
CA LYS A 176 16.46 15.57 -5.20
C LYS A 176 15.43 14.71 -4.49
N SER A 177 14.17 14.75 -4.95
CA SER A 177 13.12 13.88 -4.39
C SER A 177 13.45 12.40 -4.60
N MET A 178 13.93 12.02 -5.79
CA MET A 178 14.28 10.63 -6.07
C MET A 178 15.60 10.20 -5.40
N ASP A 179 16.53 11.13 -5.16
CA ASP A 179 17.73 10.84 -4.35
C ASP A 179 17.34 10.53 -2.90
N THR A 180 16.35 11.25 -2.36
CA THR A 180 15.78 10.94 -1.04
C THR A 180 15.17 9.54 -1.03
N VAL A 181 14.40 9.20 -2.07
CA VAL A 181 13.84 7.84 -2.24
C VAL A 181 14.95 6.78 -2.24
N LEU A 182 16.04 7.02 -2.96
CA LEU A 182 17.16 6.08 -3.04
C LEU A 182 17.80 5.86 -1.66
N TYR A 183 18.06 6.92 -0.90
CA TYR A 183 18.66 6.79 0.43
C TYR A 183 17.75 6.04 1.41
N VAL A 184 16.46 6.40 1.46
CA VAL A 184 15.49 5.76 2.36
C VAL A 184 15.31 4.29 1.98
N SER A 185 15.12 4.00 0.69
CA SER A 185 14.93 2.63 0.21
C SER A 185 16.17 1.77 0.40
N GLY A 186 17.36 2.35 0.25
CA GLY A 186 18.63 1.66 0.51
C GLY A 186 18.78 1.27 1.98
N ALA A 187 18.48 2.19 2.90
CA ALA A 187 18.50 1.90 4.34
C ALA A 187 17.49 0.79 4.71
N LEU A 188 16.27 0.86 4.18
CA LEU A 188 15.23 -0.15 4.41
C LEU A 188 15.62 -1.51 3.80
N ALA A 189 16.23 -1.52 2.62
CA ALA A 189 16.68 -2.75 1.97
C ALA A 189 17.80 -3.44 2.77
N VAL A 190 18.77 -2.67 3.29
CA VAL A 190 19.81 -3.20 4.18
C VAL A 190 19.19 -3.78 5.45
N LEU A 191 18.30 -3.04 6.11
CA LEU A 191 17.66 -3.50 7.35
C LEU A 191 16.85 -4.79 7.12
N ALA A 192 16.00 -4.83 6.10
CA ALA A 192 15.19 -5.99 5.78
C ALA A 192 16.04 -7.22 5.39
N THR A 193 17.15 -7.00 4.67
CA THR A 193 18.10 -8.06 4.31
C THR A 193 18.77 -8.65 5.54
N LEU A 194 19.22 -7.80 6.48
CA LEU A 194 19.81 -8.26 7.74
C LEU A 194 18.80 -9.09 8.55
N LEU A 195 17.56 -8.60 8.68
CA LEU A 195 16.49 -9.32 9.38
C LEU A 195 16.17 -10.66 8.72
N PHE A 196 16.16 -10.72 7.39
CA PHE A 196 15.97 -11.98 6.66
C PHE A 196 17.06 -13.00 6.99
N PHE A 197 18.34 -12.62 6.89
CA PHE A 197 19.43 -13.56 7.16
C PHE A 197 19.50 -13.99 8.63
N MET A 198 19.16 -13.11 9.57
CA MET A 198 19.08 -13.44 11.00
C MET A 198 17.95 -14.41 11.33
N ASN A 199 16.87 -14.43 10.53
CA ASN A 199 15.67 -15.22 10.78
C ASN A 199 15.34 -16.17 9.62
N ARG A 200 16.36 -16.65 8.92
CA ARG A 200 16.20 -17.51 7.73
C ARG A 200 15.46 -18.82 8.00
N GLY A 201 15.44 -19.26 9.25
CA GLY A 201 14.75 -20.47 9.68
C GLY A 201 13.23 -20.34 9.82
N GLU A 202 12.67 -19.14 9.61
CA GLU A 202 11.22 -18.93 9.70
C GLU A 202 10.48 -19.83 8.69
N ALA A 203 9.44 -20.52 9.16
CA ALA A 203 8.61 -21.37 8.32
C ALA A 203 7.57 -20.54 7.57
N ASN A 204 7.18 -21.02 6.39
CA ASN A 204 6.14 -20.46 5.55
C ASN A 204 4.83 -21.20 5.81
N MET A 205 4.12 -20.79 6.85
CA MET A 205 2.93 -21.46 7.38
C MET A 205 1.76 -21.57 6.40
N LEU A 206 1.74 -20.84 5.27
CA LEU A 206 0.69 -21.01 4.25
C LEU A 206 1.14 -21.77 3.00
N TYR A 207 2.38 -22.25 2.95
CA TYR A 207 2.82 -23.12 1.87
C TYR A 207 2.54 -24.58 2.21
N PHE A 208 1.61 -25.17 1.46
CA PHE A 208 1.24 -26.58 1.55
C PHE A 208 1.56 -27.27 0.24
N ASP A 209 2.32 -28.36 0.33
CA ASP A 209 2.67 -29.21 -0.80
C ASP A 209 2.53 -30.66 -0.33
N VAL A 210 1.30 -31.15 -0.45
CA VAL A 210 0.87 -32.46 0.09
C VAL A 210 1.65 -33.59 -0.56
N ASP A 211 1.96 -33.47 -1.86
CA ASP A 211 2.68 -34.49 -2.62
C ASP A 211 4.13 -34.64 -2.12
N ASN A 212 4.72 -33.56 -1.59
CA ASN A 212 6.05 -33.54 -0.99
C ASN A 212 6.04 -33.59 0.54
N GLY A 213 4.87 -33.75 1.17
CA GLY A 213 4.72 -33.86 2.62
C GLY A 213 4.97 -32.57 3.41
N ILE A 214 4.82 -31.40 2.76
CA ILE A 214 5.04 -30.08 3.36
C ILE A 214 3.70 -29.49 3.81
N PHE A 215 3.62 -29.09 5.07
CA PHE A 215 2.40 -28.58 5.70
C PHE A 215 2.68 -27.31 6.51
N GLY A 216 3.11 -26.24 5.82
CA GLY A 216 3.41 -24.96 6.45
C GLY A 216 4.77 -24.91 7.17
N ASP A 217 5.59 -25.95 7.01
CA ASP A 217 6.89 -26.12 7.66
C ASP A 217 8.08 -25.81 6.73
N ALA A 218 7.83 -25.54 5.44
CA ALA A 218 8.87 -25.13 4.50
C ALA A 218 9.44 -23.76 4.87
N GLN A 219 10.76 -23.59 4.78
CA GLN A 219 11.38 -22.29 5.03
C GLN A 219 11.00 -21.26 3.97
N ILE A 220 11.00 -19.98 4.37
CA ILE A 220 10.79 -18.89 3.43
C ILE A 220 11.88 -18.88 2.36
N SER A 221 11.44 -18.83 1.10
CA SER A 221 12.34 -18.93 -0.04
C SER A 221 13.39 -17.81 -0.04
N LEU A 222 14.59 -18.14 -0.51
CA LEU A 222 15.63 -17.13 -0.74
C LEU A 222 15.16 -16.04 -1.70
N PHE A 223 14.28 -16.38 -2.65
CA PHE A 223 13.69 -15.42 -3.57
C PHE A 223 12.89 -14.33 -2.84
N ALA A 224 12.05 -14.70 -1.88
CA ALA A 224 11.35 -13.74 -1.02
C ALA A 224 12.34 -12.89 -0.22
N GLY A 225 13.39 -13.51 0.36
CA GLY A 225 14.45 -12.80 1.07
C GLY A 225 15.19 -11.75 0.23
N LEU A 226 15.45 -12.04 -1.03
CA LEU A 226 16.15 -11.16 -1.97
C LEU A 226 15.22 -10.14 -2.65
N ALA A 227 13.91 -10.27 -2.49
CA ALA A 227 12.93 -9.43 -3.16
C ALA A 227 13.13 -7.92 -2.86
N ILE A 228 13.56 -7.57 -1.64
CA ILE A 228 13.83 -6.18 -1.28
C ILE A 228 15.11 -5.64 -1.92
N LEU A 229 16.13 -6.48 -2.10
CA LEU A 229 17.36 -6.10 -2.80
C LEU A 229 17.11 -5.92 -4.30
N ILE A 230 16.32 -6.82 -4.90
CA ILE A 230 15.85 -6.69 -6.28
C ILE A 230 15.04 -5.39 -6.42
N GLY A 231 14.14 -5.14 -5.47
CA GLY A 231 13.38 -3.90 -5.37
C GLY A 231 14.24 -2.65 -5.33
N PHE A 232 15.28 -2.64 -4.50
CA PHE A 232 16.23 -1.54 -4.43
C PHE A 232 17.03 -1.38 -5.71
N ALA A 233 17.48 -2.47 -6.33
CA ALA A 233 18.15 -2.45 -7.62
C ALA A 233 17.23 -1.89 -8.73
N LEU A 234 15.93 -2.18 -8.69
CA LEU A 234 14.94 -1.58 -9.58
C LEU A 234 14.81 -0.08 -9.35
N ILE A 235 14.70 0.38 -8.10
CA ILE A 235 14.66 1.82 -7.77
C ILE A 235 15.90 2.53 -8.31
N PHE A 236 17.09 1.97 -8.05
CA PHE A 236 18.36 2.50 -8.55
C PHE A 236 18.40 2.52 -10.08
N GLY A 237 17.97 1.44 -10.74
CA GLY A 237 17.92 1.34 -12.19
C GLY A 237 16.97 2.38 -12.80
N VAL A 238 15.75 2.51 -12.27
CA VAL A 238 14.79 3.52 -12.71
C VAL A 238 15.36 4.92 -12.54
N ARG A 239 15.90 5.23 -11.35
CA ARG A 239 16.53 6.54 -11.06
C ARG A 239 17.66 6.89 -12.03
N THR A 240 18.41 5.90 -12.50
CA THR A 240 19.62 6.10 -13.31
C THR A 240 19.33 6.11 -14.81
N PHE A 241 18.46 5.21 -15.28
CA PHE A 241 18.31 4.93 -16.72
C PHE A 241 17.05 5.53 -17.34
N PHE A 242 16.02 5.87 -16.55
CA PHE A 242 14.79 6.45 -17.12
C PHE A 242 15.04 7.91 -17.51
N LYS A 243 14.84 8.20 -18.81
CA LYS A 243 15.01 9.56 -19.36
C LYS A 243 13.86 10.50 -19.01
N ASN A 244 12.65 9.95 -18.85
CA ASN A 244 11.48 10.74 -18.50
C ASN A 244 11.41 10.89 -16.97
N GLU A 245 11.70 12.10 -16.49
CA GLU A 245 11.74 12.43 -15.08
C GLU A 245 10.37 12.29 -14.38
N ASP A 246 9.27 12.52 -15.09
CA ASP A 246 7.91 12.31 -14.56
C ASP A 246 7.67 10.84 -14.25
N VAL A 247 8.01 9.97 -15.20
CA VAL A 247 7.90 8.52 -15.05
C VAL A 247 8.85 8.02 -13.96
N ALA A 248 10.11 8.45 -13.98
CA ALA A 248 11.08 8.05 -12.96
C ALA A 248 10.63 8.44 -11.55
N THR A 249 10.10 9.66 -11.39
CA THR A 249 9.56 10.15 -10.10
C THR A 249 8.37 9.30 -9.66
N ALA A 250 7.40 9.06 -10.56
CA ALA A 250 6.21 8.28 -10.23
C ALA A 250 6.53 6.86 -9.81
N VAL A 251 7.44 6.19 -10.54
CA VAL A 251 7.83 4.80 -10.25
C VAL A 251 8.62 4.72 -8.95
N THR A 252 9.63 5.57 -8.75
CA THR A 252 10.47 5.51 -7.54
C THR A 252 9.67 5.83 -6.28
N TRP A 253 8.83 6.87 -6.31
CA TRP A 253 7.93 7.18 -5.18
C TRP A 253 6.84 6.13 -4.97
N GLY A 254 6.31 5.53 -6.05
CA GLY A 254 5.41 4.37 -5.98
C GLY A 254 6.05 3.18 -5.28
N MET A 255 7.31 2.88 -5.62
CA MET A 255 8.10 1.81 -5.01
C MET A 255 8.41 2.08 -3.53
N LEU A 256 8.80 3.31 -3.17
CA LEU A 256 8.97 3.69 -1.76
C LEU A 256 7.65 3.60 -1.00
N GLY A 257 6.56 4.08 -1.59
CA GLY A 257 5.23 3.97 -1.01
C GLY A 257 4.87 2.53 -0.72
N ASN A 258 5.10 1.63 -1.68
CA ASN A 258 4.89 0.19 -1.51
C ASN A 258 5.65 -0.35 -0.30
N ILE A 259 6.95 -0.05 -0.20
CA ILE A 259 7.79 -0.51 0.91
C ILE A 259 7.24 0.01 2.24
N VAL A 260 6.96 1.31 2.36
CA VAL A 260 6.52 1.92 3.62
C VAL A 260 5.13 1.44 4.03
N GLY A 261 4.19 1.40 3.09
CA GLY A 261 2.80 1.00 3.36
C GLY A 261 2.66 -0.48 3.71
N LEU A 262 3.41 -1.37 3.03
CA LEU A 262 3.41 -2.79 3.38
C LEU A 262 4.16 -3.07 4.68
N LEU A 263 5.23 -2.33 4.97
CA LEU A 263 5.93 -2.46 6.25
C LEU A 263 5.00 -2.05 7.41
N PHE A 264 4.21 -0.98 7.23
CA PHE A 264 3.19 -0.60 8.20
C PHE A 264 2.15 -1.73 8.41
N ALA A 265 1.65 -2.30 7.31
CA ALA A 265 0.65 -3.36 7.37
C ALA A 265 1.19 -4.61 8.07
N SER A 266 2.37 -5.12 7.69
CA SER A 266 2.88 -6.33 8.29
C SER A 266 3.31 -6.14 9.75
N LEU A 267 3.90 -5.00 10.11
CA LEU A 267 4.24 -4.71 11.50
C LEU A 267 3.00 -4.63 12.39
N SER A 268 1.85 -4.24 11.85
CA SER A 268 0.60 -4.26 12.60
C SER A 268 0.12 -5.67 12.93
N ASP A 269 0.48 -6.67 12.13
CA ASP A 269 0.09 -8.07 12.34
C ASP A 269 0.86 -8.76 13.48
N ILE A 270 1.92 -8.14 14.00
CA ILE A 270 2.52 -8.52 15.29
C ILE A 270 1.49 -8.38 16.42
N VAL A 271 0.67 -7.31 16.36
CA VAL A 271 -0.37 -7.03 17.37
C VAL A 271 -1.69 -7.69 16.99
N ILE A 272 -2.03 -7.71 15.70
CA ILE A 272 -3.34 -8.18 15.23
C ILE A 272 -3.39 -9.71 15.09
N ASN A 273 -2.32 -10.34 14.60
CA ASN A 273 -2.28 -11.79 14.39
C ASN A 273 -1.29 -12.50 15.34
N GLY A 274 -0.66 -11.76 16.27
CA GLY A 274 0.30 -12.32 17.22
C GLY A 274 1.60 -12.80 16.59
N PHE A 275 1.93 -12.32 15.39
CA PHE A 275 3.13 -12.74 14.68
C PHE A 275 4.42 -12.27 15.37
N SER A 276 5.49 -13.07 15.24
CA SER A 276 6.83 -12.62 15.61
C SER A 276 7.29 -11.51 14.65
N LEU A 277 8.28 -10.72 15.05
CA LEU A 277 8.89 -9.74 14.14
C LEU A 277 9.47 -10.42 12.89
N ALA A 278 10.02 -11.62 13.05
CA ALA A 278 10.52 -12.42 11.95
C ALA A 278 9.39 -12.80 10.98
N ALA A 279 8.27 -13.31 11.48
CA ALA A 279 7.10 -13.65 10.67
C ALA A 279 6.54 -12.43 9.92
N ALA A 280 6.34 -11.30 10.59
CA ALA A 280 5.84 -10.07 9.97
C ALA A 280 6.76 -9.55 8.84
N ILE A 281 8.08 -9.61 9.02
CA ILE A 281 9.04 -9.07 8.04
C ILE A 281 9.34 -10.09 6.93
N VAL A 282 9.78 -11.28 7.32
CA VAL A 282 10.27 -12.32 6.41
C VAL A 282 9.11 -13.02 5.73
N GLY A 283 8.00 -13.20 6.44
CA GLY A 283 6.83 -13.96 6.00
C GLY A 283 5.74 -13.17 5.31
N GLU A 284 5.55 -11.90 5.61
CA GLU A 284 4.49 -11.11 5.00
C GLU A 284 5.05 -9.98 4.15
N PHE A 285 5.87 -9.12 4.76
CA PHE A 285 6.37 -7.93 4.09
C PHE A 285 7.20 -8.25 2.84
N LEU A 286 8.21 -9.12 2.95
CA LEU A 286 9.09 -9.43 1.83
C LEU A 286 8.36 -10.09 0.64
N PRO A 287 7.51 -11.12 0.86
CA PRO A 287 6.71 -11.69 -0.22
C PRO A 287 5.69 -10.73 -0.84
N ALA A 288 5.12 -9.80 -0.08
CA ALA A 288 4.19 -8.79 -0.60
C ALA A 288 4.90 -7.65 -1.35
N ALA A 289 6.04 -7.20 -0.83
CA ALA A 289 6.75 -6.05 -1.38
C ALA A 289 7.33 -6.35 -2.75
N GLY A 290 8.00 -7.49 -2.93
CA GLY A 290 8.68 -7.86 -4.17
C GLY A 290 7.84 -7.75 -5.44
N PRO A 291 6.73 -8.49 -5.55
CA PRO A 291 5.88 -8.48 -6.74
C PRO A 291 5.30 -7.09 -7.04
N ASN A 292 4.89 -6.35 -6.01
CA ASN A 292 4.36 -5.00 -6.20
C ASN A 292 5.41 -4.04 -6.79
N LEU A 293 6.69 -4.20 -6.47
CA LEU A 293 7.77 -3.39 -7.06
C LEU A 293 7.92 -3.66 -8.55
N ILE A 294 7.72 -4.89 -9.00
CA ILE A 294 7.72 -5.25 -10.43
C ILE A 294 6.52 -4.59 -11.12
N PHE A 295 5.32 -4.69 -10.54
CA PHE A 295 4.14 -4.02 -11.09
C PHE A 295 4.30 -2.49 -11.13
N ALA A 296 4.92 -1.89 -10.11
CA ALA A 296 5.25 -0.48 -10.11
C ALA A 296 6.17 -0.12 -11.29
N ALA A 297 7.20 -0.93 -11.56
CA ALA A 297 8.15 -0.70 -12.65
C ALA A 297 7.51 -0.79 -14.05
N ILE A 298 6.42 -1.56 -14.21
CA ILE A 298 5.80 -1.83 -15.50
C ILE A 298 4.54 -0.97 -15.71
N LEU A 299 3.62 -0.97 -14.75
CA LEU A 299 2.27 -0.41 -14.91
C LEU A 299 2.22 1.10 -14.65
N VAL A 300 2.95 1.59 -13.65
CA VAL A 300 2.96 3.04 -13.33
C VAL A 300 3.46 3.89 -14.51
N PRO A 301 4.55 3.51 -15.23
CA PRO A 301 4.96 4.23 -16.44
C PRO A 301 3.86 4.36 -17.49
N MET A 302 3.12 3.28 -17.73
CA MET A 302 2.04 3.27 -18.71
C MET A 302 0.92 4.24 -18.32
N LEU A 303 0.53 4.24 -17.04
CA LEU A 303 -0.49 5.16 -16.53
C LEU A 303 -0.03 6.63 -16.64
N VAL A 304 1.22 6.93 -16.27
CA VAL A 304 1.78 8.29 -16.36
C VAL A 304 1.85 8.78 -17.81
N VAL A 305 2.32 7.94 -18.73
CA VAL A 305 2.41 8.30 -20.16
C VAL A 305 1.02 8.47 -20.78
N ALA A 306 0.07 7.60 -20.46
CA ALA A 306 -1.31 7.72 -20.92
C ALA A 306 -1.96 9.01 -20.42
N TYR A 307 -1.82 9.31 -19.12
CA TYR A 307 -2.35 10.53 -18.53
C TYR A 307 -1.73 11.80 -19.12
N ALA A 308 -0.41 11.81 -19.32
CA ALA A 308 0.27 12.93 -19.97
C ALA A 308 -0.24 13.16 -21.40
N SER A 309 -0.55 12.09 -22.12
CA SER A 309 -1.12 12.16 -23.47
C SER A 309 -2.54 12.74 -23.46
N THR A 310 -3.40 12.29 -22.55
CA THR A 310 -4.77 12.82 -22.40
C THR A 310 -4.77 14.30 -21.98
N ARG A 311 -3.85 14.71 -21.11
CA ARG A 311 -3.68 16.11 -20.71
C ARG A 311 -3.32 17.01 -21.89
N ARG A 312 -2.36 16.58 -22.72
CA ARG A 312 -1.98 17.29 -23.95
C ARG A 312 -3.16 17.43 -24.92
N GLN A 313 -3.95 16.37 -25.11
CA GLN A 313 -5.11 16.39 -26.00
C GLN A 313 -6.25 17.28 -25.49
N SER A 314 -6.47 17.31 -24.17
CA SER A 314 -7.52 18.12 -23.55
C SER A 314 -7.13 19.58 -23.31
N GLY A 315 -5.90 19.98 -23.68
CA GLY A 315 -5.39 21.34 -23.49
C GLY A 315 -5.15 21.71 -22.02
N ARG A 316 -4.90 20.72 -21.15
CA ARG A 316 -4.77 20.89 -19.69
C ARG A 316 -3.40 20.51 -19.15
#